data_AF-A0A7J9AG46-F1
#
_entry.id   AF-A0A7J9AG46-F1
#
_cell.length_a   1.000
_cell.length_b   1.000
_cell.length_c   1.000
_cell.angle_alpha   90.00
_cell.angle_beta   90.00
_cell.angle_gamma   90.00
#
_symmetry.space_group_name_H-M   'P 1'
#
loop_
_entity.id
_entity.type
_entity.pdbx_description
1 polymer ?
#
loop_
_entity_poly.entity_id
_entity_poly.type
_entity_poly.pdbx_seq_one_letter_code
_entity_poly.pdbx_strand_id
1 'polypeptide(L)' 'MLKLMGFFAEVEDNEAKLDMNTQIEIVFKSLTKEFAGFRVAYNLWNKMLTLTQLMKES' A
#
# COMPACT_ATOMS: atom_id res chain seq x y z
N MET A 1 2.61 2.54 7.69
CA MET A 1 3.56 2.94 8.76
C MET A 1 3.48 2.03 9.99
N LEU A 2 2.38 2.00 10.75
CA LEU A 2 2.23 1.12 11.92
C LEU A 2 2.48 -0.37 11.63
N LYS A 3 1.98 -0.89 10.50
CA LYS A 3 2.22 -2.27 10.07
C LYS A 3 3.69 -2.59 9.76
N LEU A 4 4.42 -1.63 9.17
CA LEU A 4 5.83 -1.79 8.85
C LEU A 4 6.69 -1.79 10.13
N MET A 5 6.40 -0.90 11.08
CA MET A 5 7.04 -0.90 12.40
C MET A 5 6.80 -2.22 13.16
N GLY A 6 5.59 -2.79 13.07
CA GLY A 6 5.29 -4.12 13.63
C GLY A 6 6.13 -5.24 13.01
N PHE A 7 6.26 -5.25 11.68
CA PHE A 7 7.14 -6.22 10.98
C PHE A 7 8.61 -6.06 11.37
N PHE A 8 9.11 -4.85 11.54
CA PHE A 8 10.50 -4.64 11.95
C PHE A 8 10.75 -5.07 13.40
N ALA A 9 9.83 -4.77 14.31
CA ALA A 9 9.91 -5.19 15.70
C ALA A 9 9.87 -6.73 15.84
N GLU A 10 8.99 -7.41 15.10
CA GLU A 10 8.88 -8.88 15.13
C GLU A 10 10.13 -9.59 14.60
N VAL A 11 10.85 -8.99 13.64
CA VAL A 11 12.11 -9.57 13.14
C VAL A 11 13.28 -9.27 14.07
N GLU A 12 13.31 -8.09 14.71
CA GLU A 12 14.33 -7.73 15.70
C GLU A 12 14.20 -8.55 17.00
N ASP A 13 12.98 -8.86 17.44
CA ASP A 13 12.69 -9.73 18.60
C ASP A 13 13.17 -11.19 18.38
N ASN A 14 13.35 -11.62 17.13
CA ASN A 14 13.89 -12.94 16.78
C ASN A 14 15.45 -12.96 16.70
N GLU A 15 16.13 -11.97 17.30
CA GLU A 15 17.59 -11.75 17.30
C GLU A 15 18.24 -11.63 15.90
N ALA A 16 17.45 -11.71 14.83
CA ALA A 16 17.90 -11.52 13.47
C ALA A 16 17.97 -10.02 13.15
N LYS A 17 19.14 -9.41 13.37
CA LYS A 17 19.40 -8.06 12.84
C LYS A 17 19.32 -8.08 11.33
N LEU A 18 18.22 -7.58 10.78
CA LEU A 18 18.11 -7.33 9.34
C LEU A 18 19.08 -6.23 8.95
N ASP A 19 19.89 -6.51 7.94
CA ASP A 19 20.69 -5.46 7.33
C ASP A 19 19.77 -4.41 6.67
N MET A 20 20.32 -3.21 6.50
CA MET A 20 19.56 -2.05 6.03
C MET A 20 18.96 -2.26 4.64
N ASN A 21 19.62 -3.02 3.74
CA ASN A 21 19.10 -3.30 2.41
C ASN A 21 17.87 -4.21 2.47
N THR A 22 17.88 -5.22 3.34
CA THR A 22 16.72 -6.10 3.55
C THR A 22 15.54 -5.32 4.13
N GLN A 23 15.78 -4.39 5.06
CA GLN A 23 14.72 -3.53 5.59
C GLN A 23 14.10 -2.63 4.50
N ILE A 24 14.94 -2.02 3.67
CA ILE A 24 14.51 -1.19 2.54
C ILE A 24 13.67 -2.01 1.55
N GLU A 25 14.06 -3.25 1.24
CA GLU A 25 13.31 -4.13 0.33
C GLU A 25 11.91 -4.48 0.87
N ILE A 26 11.79 -4.72 2.18
CA ILE A 26 10.51 -4.98 2.86
C ILE A 26 9.58 -3.76 2.74
N VAL A 27 10.11 -2.54 2.94
CA VAL A 27 9.34 -1.30 2.73
C VAL A 27 8.85 -1.20 1.30
N PHE A 28 9.73 -1.39 0.31
CA PHE A 28 9.37 -1.29 -1.11
C PHE A 28 8.33 -2.33 -1.55
N LYS A 29 8.48 -3.59 -1.13
CA LYS A 29 7.48 -4.64 -1.41
C LYS A 29 6.12 -4.34 -0.78
N SER A 30 6.12 -3.82 0.43
CA SER A 30 4.88 -3.45 1.14
C SER A 30 4.18 -2.28 0.46
N LEU A 31 4.94 -1.22 0.13
CA LEU A 31 4.43 -0.07 -0.61
C LEU A 31 3.86 -0.48 -1.97
N THR A 32 4.54 -1.36 -2.71
CA THR A 32 4.06 -1.81 -4.01
C THR A 32 2.70 -2.53 -3.92
N LYS A 33 2.51 -3.35 -2.88
CA LYS A 33 1.23 -4.03 -2.62
C LYS A 33 0.11 -3.07 -2.23
N GLU A 34 0.37 -2.14 -1.31
CA GLU A 34 -0.61 -1.14 -0.90
C GLU A 34 -0.96 -0.17 -2.04
N PHE A 35 0.03 0.20 -2.85
CA PHE A 35 -0.13 1.09 -4.00
C PHE A 35 -0.95 0.45 -5.13
N ALA A 36 -0.80 -0.85 -5.37
CA ALA A 36 -1.61 -1.57 -6.35
C ALA A 36 -3.11 -1.52 -5.98
N GLY A 37 -3.45 -1.76 -4.71
CA GLY A 37 -4.81 -1.65 -4.21
C GLY A 37 -5.35 -0.21 -4.31
N PHE A 38 -4.55 0.77 -3.90
CA PHE A 38 -4.90 2.18 -4.02
C PHE A 38 -5.20 2.59 -5.47
N ARG A 39 -4.36 2.19 -6.43
CA ARG A 39 -4.53 2.51 -7.85
C ARG A 39 -5.84 1.94 -8.42
N VAL A 40 -6.19 0.71 -8.04
CA VAL A 40 -7.45 0.08 -8.46
C VAL A 40 -8.65 0.82 -7.88
N ALA A 41 -8.64 1.10 -6.57
CA ALA A 41 -9.71 1.83 -5.90
C ALA A 41 -9.91 3.24 -6.47
N TYR A 42 -8.83 3.98 -6.72
CA TYR A 42 -8.86 5.30 -7.33
C TYR A 42 -9.45 5.28 -8.73
N ASN A 43 -9.03 4.32 -9.58
CA ASN A 43 -9.56 4.19 -10.93
C ASN A 43 -11.06 3.84 -10.94
N LEU A 44 -11.50 2.98 -10.02
CA LEU A 44 -12.92 2.65 -9.83
C LEU A 44 -13.72 3.87 -9.39
N TRP A 45 -13.21 4.62 -8.40
CA TRP A 45 -13.82 5.84 -7.92
C TRP A 45 -14.00 6.87 -9.04
N ASN A 46 -12.95 7.12 -9.84
CA ASN A 46 -13.01 8.05 -10.96
C ASN A 46 -14.07 7.62 -12.00
N LYS A 47 -14.14 6.33 -12.34
CA LYS A 47 -15.17 5.82 -13.26
C LYS A 47 -16.58 6.01 -12.70
N MET A 48 -16.78 5.76 -11.41
CA MET A 48 -18.06 5.97 -10.74
C MET A 48 -18.48 7.44 -10.75
N LEU A 49 -17.53 8.34 -10.48
CA LEU A 49 -17.74 9.78 -10.53
C LEU A 49 -18.16 10.22 -11.93
N THR A 50 -17.44 9.78 -12.96
CA THR A 50 -17.76 10.07 -14.37
C THR A 50 -19.16 9.55 -14.75
N LEU A 51 -19.51 8.32 -14.36
CA LEU A 51 -20.85 7.76 -14.63
C LEU A 51 -21.95 8.57 -13.94
N THR A 52 -21.73 8.99 -12.70
CA THR A 52 -22.69 9.79 -11.93
C THR A 52 -22.90 11.16 -12.56
N GLN A 53 -21.84 11.77 -13.11
CA GLN A 53 -21.94 13.03 -13.85
C GLN A 53 -22.75 12.84 -15.14
N LEU A 54 -22.46 11.79 -15.92
CA LEU A 54 -23.21 11.47 -17.14
C LEU A 54 -24.71 11.30 -16.87
N MET A 55 -25.07 10.59 -15.79
CA MET A 55 -26.47 10.39 -15.40
C MET A 55 -27.18 11.66 -14.93
N LYS A 56 -26.44 12.66 -14.44
CA LYS A 56 -27.00 13.97 -14.06
C LYS A 56 -27.18 14.90 -15.25
N GLU A 57 -26.46 14.65 -16.35
CA GLU A 57 -26.50 15.43 -17.58
C GLU A 57 -27.49 14.87 -18.62
N SER A 58 -28.07 13.67 -18.39
CA SER A 58 -29.19 13.08 -19.15
C SER A 58 -30.54 13.38 -18.48
#